data_AF-G5QCV5-F1
#
_entry.id   AF-G5QCV5-F1
#
_cell.length_a   1.000
_cell.length_b   1.000
_cell.length_c   1.000
_cell.angle_alpha   90.00
_cell.angle_beta   90.00
_cell.angle_gamma   90.00
#
_symmetry.space_group_name_H-M   'P 1'
#
loop_
_entity.id
_entity.type
_entity.pdbx_description
1 polymer ?
#
loop_
_entity_poly.entity_id
_entity_poly.type
_entity_poly.pdbx_seq_one_letter_code
_entity_poly.pdbx_strand_id
1 'polypeptide(L)'
;ATTARSRAKFHYYASPAELVPLLQEKSRWMRHAALVFGREDSGLTNDELALADVLTGVPMAADYPSLNLGQAVMVYCYQLAGLMQQTTESVDIADESQL
;
A
#
# COMPACT_ATOMS: atom_id res chain seq x y z
N ALA A 1 -0.10 -5.70 1.63
CA ALA A 1 -0.97 -6.59 0.84
C ALA A 1 -2.44 -6.29 1.10
N THR A 2 -3.27 -6.27 0.06
CA THR A 2 -4.70 -5.93 0.18
C THR A 2 -5.56 -7.17 0.48
N THR A 3 -6.50 -7.06 1.42
CA THR A 3 -7.43 -8.15 1.79
C THR A 3 -8.83 -7.61 2.11
N ALA A 4 -9.87 -8.32 1.67
CA ALA A 4 -11.26 -8.02 2.04
C ALA A 4 -11.63 -8.57 3.42
N ARG A 5 -10.86 -9.54 3.94
CA ARG A 5 -11.12 -10.15 5.26
C ARG A 5 -10.17 -9.56 6.29
N SER A 6 -10.73 -8.92 7.32
CA SER A 6 -10.00 -8.68 8.55
C SER A 6 -9.76 -10.03 9.23
N ARG A 7 -8.51 -10.51 9.19
CA ARG A 7 -8.12 -11.76 9.84
C ARG A 7 -7.36 -11.38 11.10
N ALA A 8 -7.93 -11.68 12.27
CA ALA A 8 -7.39 -11.38 13.60
C ALA A 8 -5.98 -11.95 13.88
N LYS A 9 -5.41 -12.75 12.96
CA LYS A 9 -4.06 -13.32 13.08
C LYS A 9 -2.93 -12.39 12.63
N PHE A 10 -3.21 -11.25 12.00
CA PHE A 10 -2.15 -10.38 11.46
C PHE A 10 -1.96 -9.14 12.32
N HIS A 11 -0.72 -8.91 12.73
CA HIS A 11 -0.34 -7.91 13.74
C HIS A 11 -0.40 -6.45 13.24
N TYR A 12 -0.53 -6.20 11.94
CA TYR A 12 -0.53 -4.86 11.36
C TYR A 12 -1.57 -4.74 10.25
N TYR A 13 -2.74 -4.22 10.61
CA TYR A 13 -3.84 -3.91 9.69
C TYR A 13 -4.03 -2.39 9.61
N ALA A 14 -4.00 -1.82 8.42
CA ALA A 14 -4.25 -0.40 8.17
C ALA A 14 -5.34 -0.22 7.11
N SER A 15 -6.27 0.69 7.33
CA SER A 15 -7.18 1.16 6.29
C SER A 15 -6.43 1.95 5.20
N PRO A 16 -7.03 2.16 4.02
CA PRO A 16 -6.40 2.99 2.98
C PRO A 16 -6.02 4.39 3.50
N ALA A 17 -6.86 5.00 4.33
CA ALA A 17 -6.58 6.32 4.90
C ALA A 17 -5.36 6.31 5.85
N GLU A 18 -5.17 5.23 6.61
CA GLU A 18 -4.04 5.06 7.52
C GLU A 18 -2.73 4.72 6.80
N LEU A 19 -2.79 4.24 5.55
CA LEU A 19 -1.58 3.93 4.77
C LEU A 19 -0.76 5.17 4.44
N VAL A 20 -1.39 6.32 4.18
CA VAL A 20 -0.67 7.54 3.78
C VAL A 20 0.33 7.99 4.86
N PRO A 21 -0.09 8.26 6.11
CA PRO A 21 0.85 8.64 7.16
C PRO A 21 1.87 7.52 7.45
N LEU A 22 1.46 6.25 7.40
CA LEU A 22 2.36 5.11 7.61
C LEU A 22 3.47 5.04 6.56
N LEU A 23 3.15 5.27 5.29
CA LEU A 23 4.13 5.26 4.20
C LEU A 23 5.03 6.50 4.25
N GLN A 24 4.50 7.66 4.63
CA GLN A 24 5.30 8.87 4.84
C GLN A 24 6.29 8.74 6.00
N GLU A 25 5.91 8.06 7.08
CA GLU A 25 6.82 7.77 8.18
C GLU A 25 7.93 6.82 7.70
N LYS A 26 7.55 5.73 7.02
CA LYS A 26 8.48 4.70 6.55
C LYS A 26 9.39 5.17 5.41
N SER A 27 8.98 6.17 4.61
CA SER A 27 9.81 6.66 3.49
C SER A 27 11.15 7.24 3.94
N ARG A 28 11.28 7.62 5.22
CA ARG A 28 12.53 8.07 5.85
C ARG A 28 13.64 7.02 5.81
N TRP A 29 13.29 5.74 5.77
CA TRP A 29 14.26 4.62 5.75
C TRP A 29 13.93 3.53 4.73
N MET A 30 12.79 3.59 4.06
CA MET A 30 12.39 2.70 2.96
C MET A 30 12.31 3.47 1.65
N ARG A 31 13.11 3.07 0.65
CA ARG A 31 13.10 3.70 -0.68
C ARG A 31 12.06 3.14 -1.64
N HIS A 32 11.61 1.90 -1.41
CA HIS A 32 10.65 1.22 -2.28
C HIS A 32 9.56 0.58 -1.44
N ALA A 33 8.34 0.63 -1.98
CA ALA A 33 7.18 -0.06 -1.44
C ALA A 33 6.43 -0.73 -2.59
N ALA A 34 5.81 -1.88 -2.30
CA ALA A 34 4.97 -2.58 -3.25
C ALA A 34 3.56 -2.74 -2.66
N LEU A 35 2.54 -2.40 -3.46
CA LEU A 35 1.16 -2.69 -3.14
C LEU A 35 0.73 -3.96 -3.89
N VAL A 36 0.52 -5.04 -3.14
CA VAL A 36 0.18 -6.36 -3.69
C VAL A 36 -1.32 -6.58 -3.62
N PHE A 37 -1.91 -6.98 -4.74
CA PHE A 37 -3.29 -7.42 -4.87
C PHE A 37 -3.35 -8.90 -5.18
N GLY A 38 -4.34 -9.57 -4.62
CA GLY A 38 -4.60 -10.98 -4.92
C GLY A 38 -5.36 -11.19 -6.22
N ARG A 39 -5.61 -12.45 -6.52
CA ARG A 39 -6.48 -12.84 -7.63
C ARG A 39 -7.91 -12.36 -7.38
N GLU A 40 -8.66 -12.07 -8.44
CA GLU A 40 -10.04 -11.58 -8.32
C GLU A 40 -10.99 -12.60 -7.67
N ASP A 41 -10.80 -13.89 -7.97
CA ASP A 41 -11.64 -14.99 -7.49
C ASP A 41 -11.30 -15.45 -6.06
N SER A 42 -10.03 -15.41 -5.69
CA SER A 42 -9.48 -16.11 -4.52
C SER A 42 -8.66 -15.23 -3.59
N GLY A 43 -8.33 -14.00 -4.01
CA GLY A 43 -7.50 -13.08 -3.25
C GLY A 43 -6.06 -13.58 -3.10
N LEU A 44 -5.43 -13.24 -1.98
CA LEU A 44 -4.12 -13.74 -1.57
C LEU A 44 -4.30 -14.91 -0.61
N THR A 45 -3.46 -15.93 -0.76
CA THR A 45 -3.34 -17.03 0.17
C THR A 45 -2.79 -16.56 1.53
N ASN A 46 -2.96 -17.37 2.57
CA ASN A 46 -2.39 -17.05 3.88
C ASN A 46 -0.86 -16.96 3.84
N ASP A 47 -0.22 -17.80 3.03
CA ASP A 47 1.23 -17.84 2.91
C ASP A 47 1.75 -16.57 2.21
N GLU A 48 1.06 -16.10 1.17
CA GLU A 48 1.37 -14.81 0.53
C GLU A 48 1.12 -13.62 1.47
N LEU A 49 0.05 -13.66 2.28
CA LEU A 49 -0.23 -12.62 3.27
C LEU A 49 0.82 -12.58 4.38
N ALA A 50 1.37 -13.73 4.77
CA ALA A 50 2.40 -13.82 5.81
C ALA A 50 3.74 -13.20 5.38
N LEU A 51 3.97 -13.01 4.08
CA LEU A 51 5.17 -12.36 3.54
C LEU A 51 5.07 -10.83 3.54
N ALA A 52 3.87 -10.26 3.78
CA ALA A 52 3.67 -8.83 3.69
C ALA A 52 3.96 -8.12 5.03
N ASP A 53 4.65 -6.99 4.97
CA ASP A 53 4.95 -6.17 6.16
C ASP A 53 3.68 -5.55 6.79
N VAL A 54 2.72 -5.18 5.94
CA VAL A 54 1.47 -4.52 6.33
C VAL A 54 0.33 -5.12 5.54
N LEU A 55 -0.75 -5.47 6.24
CA LEU A 55 -2.02 -5.79 5.62
C LEU A 55 -2.91 -4.55 5.59
N THR A 56 -3.69 -4.43 4.53
CA THR A 56 -4.60 -3.31 4.36
C THR A 56 -5.89 -3.77 3.71
N GLY A 57 -7.00 -3.14 4.07
CA GLY A 57 -8.30 -3.46 3.50
C GLY A 57 -9.25 -2.29 3.58
N VAL A 58 -10.03 -2.11 2.52
CA VAL A 58 -11.04 -1.05 2.42
C VAL A 58 -12.14 -1.35 3.45
N PRO A 59 -12.48 -0.42 4.35
CA PRO A 59 -13.58 -0.59 5.28
C PRO A 59 -14.89 -0.85 4.53
N MET A 60 -15.57 -1.93 4.90
CA MET A 60 -16.79 -2.37 4.26
C MET A 60 -17.99 -2.23 5.18
N ALA A 61 -19.16 -1.94 4.61
CA ALA A 61 -20.40 -1.77 5.37
C ALA A 61 -21.00 -3.10 5.88
N ALA A 62 -20.62 -4.23 5.29
CA ALA A 62 -21.07 -5.57 5.69
C ALA A 62 -19.86 -6.49 5.89
N ASP A 63 -20.08 -7.65 6.52
CA ASP A 63 -19.01 -8.62 6.79
C ASP A 63 -18.51 -9.37 5.53
N TYR A 64 -19.25 -9.29 4.42
CA TYR A 64 -19.03 -10.07 3.18
C TYR A 64 -19.10 -9.33 1.81
N PRO A 65 -18.89 -8.01 1.67
CA PRO A 65 -18.77 -7.41 0.35
C PRO A 65 -17.31 -7.50 -0.11
N SER A 66 -17.08 -8.21 -1.21
CA SER A 66 -15.83 -8.12 -1.97
C SER A 66 -15.96 -7.00 -2.99
N LEU A 67 -15.01 -6.08 -3.00
CA LEU A 67 -14.77 -5.27 -4.20
C LEU A 67 -14.19 -6.16 -5.28
N ASN A 68 -14.53 -5.89 -6.54
CA ASN A 68 -13.76 -6.48 -7.62
C ASN A 68 -12.32 -5.93 -7.60
N LEU A 69 -11.41 -6.60 -8.30
CA LEU A 69 -10.00 -6.23 -8.31
C LEU A 69 -9.80 -4.78 -8.80
N GLY A 70 -10.48 -4.39 -9.88
CA GLY A 70 -10.38 -3.04 -10.44
C GLY A 70 -10.82 -1.93 -9.49
N GLN A 71 -11.88 -2.15 -8.71
CA GLN A 71 -12.38 -1.23 -7.69
C GLN A 71 -11.39 -1.11 -6.53
N ALA A 72 -10.85 -2.23 -6.06
CA ALA A 72 -9.82 -2.22 -5.03
C ALA A 72 -8.61 -1.41 -5.52
N VAL A 73 -8.10 -1.69 -6.72
CA VAL A 73 -6.98 -0.96 -7.33
C VAL A 73 -7.29 0.53 -7.41
N MET A 74 -8.47 0.91 -7.91
CA MET A 74 -8.88 2.32 -8.02
C MET A 74 -8.86 3.03 -6.66
N VAL A 75 -9.45 2.42 -5.62
CA VAL A 75 -9.51 3.02 -4.27
C VAL A 75 -8.11 3.28 -3.72
N TYR A 76 -7.21 2.31 -3.82
CA TYR A 76 -5.84 2.50 -3.33
C TYR A 76 -5.05 3.50 -4.17
N CYS A 77 -5.15 3.46 -5.50
CA CYS A 77 -4.48 4.44 -6.35
C CYS A 77 -4.96 5.87 -6.04
N TYR A 78 -6.26 6.06 -5.88
CA TYR A 78 -6.83 7.35 -5.51
C TYR A 78 -6.30 7.83 -4.16
N GLN A 79 -6.32 6.95 -3.16
CA GLN A 79 -5.86 7.27 -1.81
C GLN A 79 -4.36 7.60 -1.75
N LEU A 80 -3.54 6.92 -2.56
CA LEU A 80 -2.09 7.09 -2.60
C LEU A 80 -1.63 8.15 -3.60
N ALA A 81 -2.53 8.71 -4.42
CA ALA A 81 -2.17 9.68 -5.46
C ALA A 81 -1.40 10.89 -4.92
N GLY A 82 -1.73 11.35 -3.70
CA GLY A 82 -1.04 12.46 -3.04
C GLY A 82 0.43 12.18 -2.73
N LEU A 83 0.82 10.91 -2.54
CA LEU A 83 2.23 10.53 -2.33
C LEU A 83 3.04 10.57 -3.62
N MET A 84 2.40 10.27 -4.77
CA MET A 84 3.09 10.23 -6.06
C MET A 84 3.47 11.63 -6.56
N GLN A 85 2.71 12.65 -6.16
CA GLN A 85 2.97 14.06 -6.52
C GLN A 85 4.16 14.67 -5.76
N GLN A 86 4.69 13.99 -4.74
CA GLN A 86 5.85 14.46 -3.96
C GLN A 86 7.21 14.02 -4.55
N THR A 87 7.23 13.30 -5.68
CA THR A 87 8.44 12.69 -6.26
C THR A 87 9.24 13.63 -7.19
N THR A 88 9.27 14.93 -6.89
CA THR A 88 10.21 15.87 -7.52
C THR A 88 11.13 16.45 -6.46
N GLU A 89 11.96 15.61 -5.86
CA GLU A 89 13.24 16.09 -5.32
C GLU A 89 14.28 15.93 -6.45
N SER A 90 14.75 17.08 -6.92
CA SER A 90 15.86 17.24 -7.83
C SER A 90 17.08 16.47 -7.31
N VAL A 91 17.62 15.60 -8.15
CA VAL A 91 18.99 15.10 -7.96
C VAL A 91 19.90 16.31 -8.11
N ASP A 92 20.30 16.92 -6.99
CA ASP A 92 21.40 17.88 -6.96
C ASP A 92 22.68 17.12 -7.34
N ILE A 93 23.03 17.18 -8.62
CA ILE A 93 24.38 16.87 -9.09
C ILE A 93 25.24 18.07 -8.69
N ALA A 94 25.56 18.17 -7.42
CA ALA A 94 26.50 19.15 -6.90
C ALA A 94 27.93 18.64 -7.12
N ASP A 95 28.60 19.30 -8.06
CA ASP A 95 30.02 19.66 -8.07
C ASP A 95 31.07 18.56 -8.30
N GLU A 96 31.38 18.30 -9.56
CA GLU A 96 32.64 17.65 -9.93
C GLU A 96 33.14 18.15 -11.31
N SER A 97 33.45 19.45 -11.43
CA SER A 97 34.39 19.93 -12.48
C SER A 97 34.84 21.40 -12.29
N GLN A 98 35.34 21.76 -11.11
CA GLN A 98 36.37 22.80 -11.00
C GLN A 98 37.64 22.14 -10.48
N LEU A 99 38.53 21.75 -11.40
CA LEU A 99 39.99 21.82 -11.32
C LEU A 99 40.57 21.53 -12.71
#